data_AF-A0A661N543-F1
#
_entry.id   AF-A0A661N543-F1
#
_cell.length_a   1.000
_cell.length_b   1.000
_cell.length_c   1.000
_cell.angle_alpha   90.00
_cell.angle_beta   90.00
_cell.angle_gamma   90.00
#
_symmetry.space_group_name_H-M   'P 1'
#
loop_
_entity.id
_entity.type
_entity.pdbx_description
1 polymer ?
#
loop_
_entity_poly.entity_id
_entity_poly.type
_entity_poly.pdbx_seq_one_letter_code
_entity_poly.pdbx_strand_id
1 'polypeptide(L)'
;MGPFEGQTAAAVTMFGFTIELGVIISAVLLLVVEGVRGTGHGAAALFRRMQRKPAATPQESQESPKTEADVAAPPLPRRAFLTRAASGSAMLIGGSSSLYGSLFGRHDYQIEEVPVPIPNLPRSLDGYTIVQLSDIHFGTFVGDAELEAAVEHVRLARPDLVVLTGDLVDHDAAYAPYLGRLVRRLNELGRDGVAMIPGNHDYYAGVAEVLAAAEGGGAEVLVNGSRLIGDRGGQFALVGIDDVWTGRNGFDGGPDLDRALLTVPDDMPRVLLCHNPVFFPEAAGRVDLQLSGHTHGGQVNLVVNPAEVVLPYGYVAGLYERGGSTLYVNRGFGTAGPPSRVGSPPEITKLILTAA
;
A
#
# COMPACT_ATOMS: atom_id res chain seq x y z
N MET A 1 -35.43 -13.62 8.06
CA MET A 1 -34.99 -12.36 7.43
C MET A 1 -33.71 -12.71 6.68
N GLY A 2 -33.71 -12.51 5.36
CA GLY A 2 -32.79 -13.20 4.44
C GLY A 2 -31.36 -12.69 4.46
N PRO A 3 -30.37 -13.52 4.06
CA PRO A 3 -28.94 -13.21 4.10
C PRO A 3 -28.45 -12.22 3.01
N PHE A 4 -29.36 -11.55 2.29
CA PHE A 4 -29.00 -10.68 1.16
C PHE A 4 -28.90 -9.18 1.51
N GLU A 5 -29.35 -8.73 2.68
CA GLU A 5 -29.33 -7.29 3.03
C GLU A 5 -27.95 -6.81 3.56
N GLY A 6 -27.08 -7.73 4.02
CA GLY A 6 -25.75 -7.38 4.55
C GLY A 6 -24.70 -7.08 3.47
N GLN A 7 -24.75 -7.75 2.33
CA GLN A 7 -23.77 -7.58 1.24
C GLN A 7 -23.92 -6.23 0.52
N THR A 8 -25.14 -5.70 0.45
CA THR A 8 -25.40 -4.37 -0.14
C THR A 8 -24.89 -3.23 0.74
N ALA A 9 -24.91 -3.37 2.07
CA ALA A 9 -24.39 -2.35 2.98
C ALA A 9 -22.85 -2.29 2.92
N ALA A 10 -22.17 -3.44 2.85
CA ALA A 10 -20.71 -3.49 2.71
C ALA A 10 -20.22 -2.91 1.37
N ALA A 11 -20.92 -3.19 0.27
CA ALA A 11 -20.60 -2.63 -1.05
C ALA A 11 -20.79 -1.09 -1.09
N VAL A 12 -21.79 -0.55 -0.39
CA VAL A 12 -22.03 0.90 -0.28
C VAL A 12 -20.95 1.58 0.57
N THR A 13 -20.47 0.93 1.63
CA THR A 13 -19.35 1.43 2.45
C THR A 13 -18.01 1.38 1.71
N MET A 14 -17.76 0.34 0.90
CA MET A 14 -16.59 0.22 0.00
C MET A 14 -16.59 1.29 -1.11
N PHE A 15 -17.76 1.59 -1.66
CA PHE A 15 -17.93 2.72 -2.58
C PHE A 15 -17.68 4.06 -1.87
N GLY A 16 -18.01 4.15 -0.58
CA GLY A 16 -17.69 5.28 0.29
C GLY A 16 -16.19 5.50 0.47
N PHE A 17 -15.42 4.46 0.80
CA PHE A 17 -13.96 4.56 1.02
C PHE A 17 -13.15 4.86 -0.25
N THR A 18 -13.56 4.30 -1.39
CA THR A 18 -12.93 4.60 -2.70
C THR A 18 -13.25 6.03 -3.16
N ILE A 19 -14.45 6.53 -2.86
CA ILE A 19 -14.79 7.95 -3.02
C ILE A 19 -13.99 8.81 -2.04
N GLU A 20 -13.82 8.42 -0.78
CA GLU A 20 -13.05 9.20 0.21
C GLU A 20 -11.57 9.32 -0.17
N LEU A 21 -10.92 8.24 -0.63
CA LEU A 21 -9.54 8.30 -1.13
C LEU A 21 -9.45 9.13 -2.41
N GLY A 22 -10.43 9.00 -3.32
CA GLY A 22 -10.53 9.83 -4.53
C GLY A 22 -10.77 11.32 -4.22
N VAL A 23 -11.54 11.64 -3.19
CA VAL A 23 -11.80 12.99 -2.69
C VAL A 23 -10.54 13.55 -2.00
N ILE A 24 -9.79 12.74 -1.24
CA ILE A 24 -8.52 13.14 -0.63
C ILE A 24 -7.47 13.42 -1.70
N ILE A 25 -7.31 12.54 -2.70
CA ILE A 25 -6.41 12.76 -3.84
C ILE A 25 -6.83 14.03 -4.62
N SER A 26 -8.13 14.20 -4.85
CA SER A 26 -8.68 15.40 -5.50
C SER A 26 -8.48 16.66 -4.67
N ALA A 27 -8.61 16.58 -3.34
CA ALA A 27 -8.39 17.68 -2.42
C ALA A 27 -6.91 18.07 -2.34
N VAL A 28 -6.00 17.10 -2.34
CA VAL A 28 -4.54 17.35 -2.40
C VAL A 28 -4.16 17.97 -3.74
N LEU A 29 -4.69 17.46 -4.86
CA LEU A 29 -4.49 18.07 -6.19
C LEU A 29 -5.09 19.49 -6.24
N LEU A 30 -6.26 19.71 -5.65
CA LEU A 30 -6.88 21.03 -5.54
C LEU A 30 -6.05 21.97 -4.66
N LEU A 31 -5.49 21.50 -3.54
CA LEU A 31 -4.61 22.29 -2.68
C LEU A 31 -3.29 22.65 -3.36
N VAL A 32 -2.75 21.77 -4.21
CA VAL A 32 -1.59 22.08 -5.07
C VAL A 32 -1.98 23.16 -6.09
N VAL A 33 -3.15 23.03 -6.73
CA VAL A 33 -3.67 24.03 -7.68
C VAL A 33 -4.00 25.36 -6.98
N GLU A 34 -4.52 25.34 -5.76
CA GLU A 34 -4.86 26.52 -4.98
C GLU A 34 -3.63 27.19 -4.35
N GLY A 35 -2.61 26.42 -3.93
CA GLY A 35 -1.31 26.95 -3.52
C GLY A 35 -0.64 27.74 -4.65
N VAL A 36 -0.81 27.28 -5.89
CA VAL A 36 -0.40 28.01 -7.11
C VAL A 36 -1.27 29.26 -7.36
N ARG A 37 -2.53 29.28 -6.93
CA ARG A 37 -3.43 30.46 -7.01
C ARG A 37 -3.21 31.47 -5.88
N GLY A 38 -2.80 31.02 -4.69
CA GLY A 38 -2.68 31.82 -3.46
C GLY A 38 -1.55 32.85 -3.51
N THR A 39 -0.50 32.60 -4.29
CA THR A 39 0.63 33.53 -4.49
C THR A 39 0.29 34.73 -5.39
N GLY A 40 -0.89 34.76 -6.02
CA GLY A 40 -1.28 35.79 -6.99
C GLY A 40 -2.22 36.90 -6.50
N HIS A 41 -2.77 36.82 -5.27
CA HIS A 41 -3.90 37.67 -4.87
C HIS A 41 -3.54 38.92 -4.02
N GLY A 42 -2.25 39.17 -3.75
CA GLY A 42 -1.82 40.38 -3.01
C GLY A 42 -1.66 41.66 -3.85
N ALA A 43 -1.49 41.56 -5.18
CA ALA A 43 -1.07 42.71 -6.00
C ALA A 43 -2.19 43.42 -6.78
N ALA A 44 -3.35 42.78 -6.99
CA ALA A 44 -4.39 43.28 -7.89
C ALA A 44 -5.38 44.27 -7.25
N ALA A 45 -5.48 44.30 -5.91
CA ALA A 45 -6.43 45.16 -5.20
C ALA A 45 -5.98 46.64 -5.10
N LEU A 46 -4.67 46.92 -5.22
CA LEU A 46 -4.14 48.28 -5.05
C LEU A 46 -4.21 49.13 -6.34
N PHE A 47 -4.20 48.51 -7.52
CA PHE A 47 -4.20 49.22 -8.81
C PHE A 47 -5.58 49.69 -9.28
N ARG A 48 -6.68 49.16 -8.70
CA ARG A 48 -8.05 49.47 -9.14
C ARG A 48 -8.65 50.75 -8.52
N ARG A 49 -7.93 51.45 -7.65
CA ARG A 49 -8.43 52.64 -6.93
C ARG A 49 -7.92 53.98 -7.49
N MET A 50 -7.08 53.99 -8.52
CA MET A 50 -6.46 55.23 -9.03
C MET A 50 -6.94 55.72 -10.39
N GLN A 51 -7.90 55.06 -11.04
CA GLN A 51 -8.40 55.53 -12.35
C GLN A 51 -9.93 55.47 -12.42
N ARG A 52 -10.57 56.48 -11.82
CA ARG A 52 -11.95 56.87 -12.14
C ARG A 52 -11.94 58.31 -12.63
N LYS A 53 -12.31 58.52 -13.89
CA LYS A 53 -12.87 59.78 -14.39
C LYS A 53 -14.09 59.47 -15.28
N PRO A 54 -15.10 60.36 -15.32
CA PRO A 54 -16.42 60.05 -15.85
C PRO A 54 -16.59 60.35 -17.35
N ALA A 55 -17.71 59.84 -17.87
CA ALA A 55 -18.07 59.64 -19.26
C ALA A 55 -18.32 60.90 -20.11
N ALA A 56 -18.22 60.71 -21.43
CA ALA A 56 -18.98 61.43 -22.45
C ALA A 56 -19.27 60.47 -23.64
N THR A 57 -20.47 60.56 -24.20
CA THR A 57 -21.03 59.76 -25.32
C THR A 57 -21.40 60.72 -26.47
N PRO A 58 -21.77 60.26 -27.68
CA PRO A 58 -20.90 59.87 -28.79
C PRO A 58 -21.15 60.74 -30.05
N GLN A 59 -20.31 60.60 -31.09
CA GLN A 59 -20.69 60.99 -32.44
C GLN A 59 -20.26 59.91 -33.46
N GLU A 60 -21.26 59.35 -34.13
CA GLU A 60 -21.15 58.45 -35.26
C GLU A 60 -20.60 59.18 -36.49
N SER A 61 -19.62 58.56 -37.15
CA SER A 61 -19.43 58.73 -38.58
C SER A 61 -19.08 57.36 -39.18
N GLN A 62 -19.88 56.96 -40.16
CA GLN A 62 -19.80 55.70 -40.88
C GLN A 62 -18.66 55.78 -41.90
N GLU A 63 -17.69 54.87 -41.80
CA GLU A 63 -16.73 54.58 -42.87
C GLU A 63 -16.87 53.13 -43.33
N SER A 64 -16.81 52.96 -44.65
CA SER A 64 -17.15 51.77 -45.44
C SER A 64 -16.29 50.53 -45.15
N PRO A 65 -16.78 49.30 -45.46
CA PRO A 65 -16.16 48.08 -45.00
C PRO A 65 -14.85 47.82 -45.76
N LYS A 66 -13.74 47.93 -45.04
CA LYS A 66 -12.46 47.33 -45.44
C LYS A 66 -12.62 45.82 -45.36
N THR A 67 -12.18 45.16 -46.43
CA THR A 67 -11.95 43.73 -46.61
C THR A 67 -11.74 43.00 -45.29
N GLU A 68 -12.58 42.00 -44.99
CA GLU A 68 -12.39 41.03 -43.90
C GLU A 68 -11.07 40.27 -44.13
N ALA A 69 -9.98 40.91 -43.73
CA ALA A 69 -8.75 40.23 -43.42
C ALA A 69 -9.03 39.38 -42.19
N ASP A 70 -8.97 38.07 -42.38
CA ASP A 70 -8.75 37.01 -41.39
C ASP A 70 -8.44 37.58 -39.99
N VAL A 71 -9.48 37.90 -39.22
CA VAL A 71 -9.33 38.47 -37.88
C VAL A 71 -8.93 37.31 -36.99
N ALA A 72 -7.62 37.05 -36.95
CA ALA A 72 -7.02 36.09 -36.04
C ALA A 72 -7.57 36.38 -34.64
N ALA A 73 -8.17 35.37 -34.02
CA ALA A 73 -8.78 35.50 -32.70
C ALA A 73 -7.79 36.18 -31.74
N PRO A 74 -8.27 37.11 -30.87
CA PRO A 74 -7.37 37.86 -30.00
C PRO A 74 -6.53 36.89 -29.14
N PRO A 75 -5.23 37.16 -28.96
CA PRO A 75 -4.35 36.27 -28.20
C PRO A 75 -4.87 36.12 -26.77
N LEU A 76 -4.79 34.90 -26.23
CA LEU A 76 -5.31 34.59 -24.91
C LEU A 76 -4.68 35.50 -23.85
N PRO A 77 -5.47 36.03 -22.88
CA PRO A 77 -4.91 36.73 -21.74
C PRO A 77 -3.84 35.87 -21.06
N ARG A 78 -2.68 36.45 -20.71
CA ARG A 78 -1.53 35.71 -20.13
C ARG A 78 -1.93 34.78 -19.00
N ARG A 79 -2.84 35.20 -18.12
CA ARG A 79 -3.39 34.38 -17.04
C ARG A 79 -4.10 33.13 -17.57
N ALA A 80 -4.97 33.28 -18.57
CA ALA A 80 -5.69 32.16 -19.19
C ALA A 80 -4.74 31.21 -19.94
N PHE A 81 -3.71 31.74 -20.61
CA PHE A 81 -2.66 30.92 -21.23
C PHE A 81 -1.90 30.10 -20.17
N LEU A 82 -1.41 30.75 -19.12
CA LEU A 82 -0.67 30.08 -18.05
C LEU A 82 -1.52 29.04 -17.32
N THR A 83 -2.79 29.34 -17.03
CA THR A 83 -3.71 28.37 -16.42
C THR A 83 -3.96 27.18 -17.35
N ARG A 84 -4.22 27.40 -18.64
CA ARG A 84 -4.42 26.30 -19.60
C ARG A 84 -3.16 25.47 -19.81
N ALA A 85 -1.99 26.11 -19.90
CA ALA A 85 -0.71 25.43 -20.02
C ALA A 85 -0.42 24.59 -18.76
N ALA A 86 -0.67 25.14 -17.57
CA ALA A 86 -0.52 24.40 -16.31
C ALA A 86 -1.49 23.22 -16.22
N SER A 87 -2.78 23.41 -16.52
CA SER A 87 -3.77 22.34 -16.51
C SER A 87 -3.48 21.26 -17.56
N GLY A 88 -3.10 21.65 -18.77
CA GLY A 88 -2.71 20.70 -19.82
C GLY A 88 -1.47 19.90 -19.44
N SER A 89 -0.46 20.56 -18.84
CA SER A 89 0.74 19.88 -18.34
C SER A 89 0.40 18.92 -17.21
N ALA A 90 -0.46 19.31 -16.27
CA ALA A 90 -0.89 18.45 -15.16
C ALA A 90 -1.66 17.22 -15.66
N MET A 91 -2.55 17.37 -16.64
CA MET A 91 -3.26 16.24 -17.27
C MET A 91 -2.31 15.30 -17.99
N LEU A 92 -1.35 15.84 -18.74
CA LEU A 92 -0.34 15.03 -19.43
C LEU A 92 0.52 14.26 -18.44
N ILE A 93 1.00 14.90 -17.37
CA ILE A 93 1.80 14.24 -16.33
C ILE A 93 0.98 13.17 -15.63
N GLY A 94 -0.19 13.51 -15.06
CA GLY A 94 -1.04 12.57 -14.34
C GLY A 94 -1.50 11.39 -15.21
N GLY A 95 -1.92 11.67 -16.45
CA GLY A 95 -2.34 10.65 -17.41
C GLY A 95 -1.19 9.72 -17.83
N SER A 96 -0.02 10.28 -18.13
CA SER A 96 1.17 9.49 -18.50
C SER A 96 1.69 8.66 -17.32
N SER A 97 1.69 9.22 -16.10
CA SER A 97 2.08 8.49 -14.90
C SER A 97 1.14 7.34 -14.58
N SER A 98 -0.18 7.54 -14.70
CA SER A 98 -1.16 6.48 -14.51
C SER A 98 -0.98 5.35 -15.54
N LEU A 99 -0.83 5.70 -16.82
CA LEU A 99 -0.56 4.75 -17.89
C LEU A 99 0.74 3.98 -17.66
N TYR A 100 1.81 4.69 -17.30
CA TYR A 100 3.10 4.08 -16.96
C TYR A 100 2.96 3.10 -15.80
N GLY A 101 2.30 3.52 -14.72
CA GLY A 101 2.16 2.70 -13.53
C GLY A 101 1.31 1.45 -13.77
N SER A 102 0.32 1.54 -14.65
CA SER A 102 -0.54 0.40 -15.00
C SER A 102 0.09 -0.59 -15.97
N LEU A 103 0.91 -0.11 -16.92
CA LEU A 103 1.52 -0.98 -17.93
C LEU A 103 2.89 -1.52 -17.51
N PHE A 104 3.65 -0.75 -16.74
CA PHE A 104 5.05 -1.05 -16.41
C PHE A 104 5.29 -1.09 -14.92
N GLY A 105 4.92 -0.02 -14.19
CA GLY A 105 5.30 0.12 -12.79
C GLY A 105 4.77 -1.00 -11.88
N ARG A 106 3.57 -1.52 -12.13
CA ARG A 106 3.00 -2.66 -11.39
C ARG A 106 3.69 -4.00 -11.64
N HIS A 107 4.63 -4.06 -12.59
CA HIS A 107 5.38 -5.25 -12.98
C HIS A 107 6.89 -5.10 -12.73
N ASP A 108 7.32 -3.99 -12.14
CA ASP A 108 8.71 -3.72 -11.78
C ASP A 108 9.04 -4.35 -10.42
N TYR A 109 9.01 -5.68 -10.35
CA TYR A 109 9.22 -6.43 -9.11
C TYR A 109 10.67 -6.31 -8.62
N GLN A 110 10.84 -5.93 -7.36
CA GLN A 110 12.14 -5.73 -6.73
C GLN A 110 12.33 -6.70 -5.56
N ILE A 111 13.54 -7.26 -5.45
CA ILE A 111 13.97 -8.02 -4.27
C ILE A 111 14.76 -7.07 -3.39
N GLU A 112 14.24 -6.77 -2.21
CA GLU A 112 14.91 -5.94 -1.20
C GLU A 112 15.60 -6.83 -0.17
N GLU A 113 16.93 -6.76 -0.06
CA GLU A 113 17.68 -7.50 0.96
C GLU A 113 17.90 -6.65 2.21
N VAL A 114 17.41 -7.14 3.35
CA VAL A 114 17.37 -6.37 4.60
C VAL A 114 18.01 -7.17 5.74
N PRO A 115 19.28 -6.88 6.10
CA PRO A 115 19.88 -7.45 7.30
C PRO A 115 19.22 -6.84 8.55
N VAL A 116 18.76 -7.68 9.46
CA VAL A 116 18.11 -7.26 10.70
C VAL A 116 18.83 -7.89 11.91
N PRO A 117 19.46 -7.07 12.77
CA PRO A 117 20.00 -7.51 14.04
C PRO A 117 18.89 -7.98 14.98
N ILE A 118 19.00 -9.20 15.49
CA ILE A 118 18.04 -9.79 16.43
C ILE A 118 18.76 -10.10 17.75
N PRO A 119 18.36 -9.45 18.87
CA PRO A 119 18.89 -9.77 20.18
C PRO A 119 18.73 -11.24 20.55
N ASN A 120 19.76 -11.83 21.16
CA ASN A 120 19.78 -13.22 21.61
C ASN A 120 19.52 -14.27 20.52
N LEU A 121 19.64 -13.91 19.23
CA LEU A 121 19.52 -14.87 18.14
C LEU A 121 20.61 -15.95 18.29
N PRO A 122 20.25 -17.24 18.34
CA PRO A 122 21.24 -18.31 18.41
C PRO A 122 22.18 -18.27 17.21
N ARG A 123 23.48 -18.49 17.44
CA ARG A 123 24.50 -18.44 16.38
C ARG A 123 24.25 -19.41 15.23
N SER A 124 23.53 -20.52 15.45
CA SER A 124 23.15 -21.47 14.39
C SER A 124 22.13 -20.89 13.40
N LEU A 125 21.47 -19.79 13.77
CA LEU A 125 20.47 -19.07 12.98
C LEU A 125 20.99 -17.73 12.45
N ASP A 126 22.28 -17.43 12.64
CA ASP A 126 22.91 -16.26 12.03
C ASP A 126 22.93 -16.42 10.50
N GLY A 127 22.37 -15.44 9.79
CA GLY A 127 22.14 -15.51 8.35
C GLY A 127 20.86 -16.24 7.93
N TYR A 128 19.99 -16.62 8.87
CA TYR A 128 18.69 -17.22 8.54
C TYR A 128 17.86 -16.24 7.70
N THR A 129 17.26 -16.74 6.62
CA THR A 129 16.54 -15.93 5.64
C THR A 129 15.02 -16.12 5.70
N ILE A 130 14.31 -15.02 5.95
CA ILE A 130 12.85 -14.94 5.84
C ILE A 130 12.53 -14.16 4.57
N VAL A 131 11.83 -14.77 3.62
CA VAL A 131 11.30 -14.05 2.46
C VAL A 131 9.84 -13.68 2.70
N GLN A 132 9.56 -12.39 2.74
CA GLN A 132 8.23 -11.84 2.94
C GLN A 132 7.58 -11.49 1.60
N LEU A 133 6.35 -11.95 1.43
CA LEU A 133 5.39 -11.42 0.46
C LEU A 133 4.18 -10.86 1.21
N SER A 134 3.66 -9.74 0.75
CA SER A 134 2.49 -9.08 1.33
C SER A 134 1.62 -8.49 0.23
N ASP A 135 0.34 -8.29 0.51
CA ASP A 135 -0.56 -7.46 -0.30
C ASP A 135 -0.54 -7.87 -1.78
N ILE A 136 -0.76 -9.17 -2.05
CA ILE A 136 -0.79 -9.71 -3.42
C ILE A 136 -2.10 -9.32 -4.11
N HIS A 137 -3.22 -9.29 -3.38
CA HIS A 137 -4.55 -8.97 -3.91
C HIS A 137 -4.95 -9.78 -5.14
N PHE A 138 -4.87 -11.11 -5.09
CA PHE A 138 -5.45 -11.94 -6.16
C PHE A 138 -6.91 -11.52 -6.40
N GLY A 139 -7.22 -11.20 -7.65
CA GLY A 139 -8.42 -10.47 -8.00
C GLY A 139 -8.51 -10.14 -9.49
N THR A 140 -9.37 -9.19 -9.85
CA THR A 140 -9.68 -8.83 -11.23
C THR A 140 -8.46 -8.49 -12.09
N PHE A 141 -7.42 -7.89 -11.49
CA PHE A 141 -6.21 -7.42 -12.19
C PHE A 141 -4.93 -8.17 -11.80
N VAL A 142 -5.01 -9.13 -10.89
CA VAL A 142 -3.86 -9.89 -10.36
C VAL A 142 -4.22 -11.38 -10.43
N GLY A 143 -3.49 -12.12 -11.26
CA GLY A 143 -3.76 -13.53 -11.53
C GLY A 143 -2.49 -14.33 -11.80
N ASP A 144 -2.53 -15.17 -12.84
CA ASP A 144 -1.44 -16.13 -13.09
C ASP A 144 -0.10 -15.46 -13.40
N ALA A 145 -0.08 -14.32 -14.11
CA ALA A 145 1.17 -13.62 -14.42
C ALA A 145 1.89 -13.14 -13.15
N GLU A 146 1.14 -12.55 -12.22
CA GLU A 146 1.65 -12.11 -10.92
C GLU A 146 2.03 -13.30 -10.02
N LEU A 147 1.28 -14.39 -10.08
CA LEU A 147 1.62 -15.64 -9.38
C LEU A 147 2.98 -16.19 -9.87
N GLU A 148 3.17 -16.33 -11.18
CA GLU A 148 4.44 -16.80 -11.75
C GLU A 148 5.60 -15.88 -11.37
N ALA A 149 5.38 -14.56 -11.42
CA ALA A 149 6.38 -13.59 -10.99
C ALA A 149 6.72 -13.76 -9.51
N ALA A 150 5.73 -13.92 -8.63
CA ALA A 150 5.97 -14.09 -7.19
C ALA A 150 6.83 -15.34 -6.92
N VAL A 151 6.49 -16.48 -7.54
CA VAL A 151 7.27 -17.72 -7.38
C VAL A 151 8.69 -17.57 -7.91
N GLU A 152 8.87 -16.93 -9.06
CA GLU A 152 10.19 -16.67 -9.63
C GLU A 152 11.04 -15.84 -8.67
N HIS A 153 10.54 -14.70 -8.19
CA HIS A 153 11.30 -13.80 -7.33
C HIS A 153 11.59 -14.40 -5.96
N VAL A 154 10.65 -15.13 -5.34
CA VAL A 154 10.91 -15.83 -4.08
C VAL A 154 12.00 -16.88 -4.26
N ARG A 155 11.96 -17.67 -5.34
CA ARG A 155 13.02 -18.66 -5.62
C ARG A 155 14.39 -17.99 -5.82
N LEU A 156 14.45 -16.83 -6.47
CA LEU A 156 15.70 -16.06 -6.61
C LEU A 156 16.22 -15.54 -5.26
N ALA A 157 15.32 -15.17 -4.35
CA ALA A 157 15.66 -14.71 -3.01
C ALA A 157 16.23 -15.82 -2.10
N ARG A 158 16.00 -17.10 -2.44
CA ARG A 158 16.51 -18.30 -1.74
C ARG A 158 16.14 -18.33 -0.24
N PRO A 159 14.83 -18.49 0.09
CA PRO A 159 14.35 -18.48 1.46
C PRO A 159 14.76 -19.73 2.24
N ASP A 160 14.90 -19.57 3.55
CA ASP A 160 14.72 -20.67 4.49
C ASP A 160 13.24 -20.83 4.85
N LEU A 161 12.56 -19.69 5.08
CA LEU A 161 11.13 -19.58 5.35
C LEU A 161 10.51 -18.52 4.44
N VAL A 162 9.31 -18.80 3.95
CA VAL A 162 8.45 -17.79 3.30
C VAL A 162 7.35 -17.36 4.26
N VAL A 163 7.10 -16.07 4.38
CA VAL A 163 5.98 -15.52 5.16
C VAL A 163 5.05 -14.71 4.27
N LEU A 164 3.74 -14.94 4.41
CA LEU A 164 2.69 -14.20 3.73
C LEU A 164 1.96 -13.33 4.75
N THR A 165 2.15 -12.01 4.68
CA THR A 165 1.74 -11.08 5.75
C THR A 165 0.43 -10.36 5.48
N GLY A 166 -0.57 -11.06 4.93
CA GLY A 166 -1.93 -10.56 4.73
C GLY A 166 -2.21 -9.87 3.40
N ASP A 167 -3.50 -9.64 3.15
CA ASP A 167 -4.07 -9.05 1.93
C ASP A 167 -3.70 -9.85 0.65
N LEU A 168 -3.91 -11.17 0.72
CA LEU A 168 -3.55 -12.08 -0.36
C LEU A 168 -4.67 -12.23 -1.40
N VAL A 169 -5.92 -12.14 -0.97
CA VAL A 169 -7.11 -12.18 -1.83
C VAL A 169 -7.89 -10.89 -1.67
N ASP A 170 -8.27 -10.26 -2.78
CA ASP A 170 -8.69 -8.85 -2.76
C ASP A 170 -10.11 -8.61 -2.22
N HIS A 171 -11.13 -9.18 -2.85
CA HIS A 171 -12.53 -8.87 -2.51
C HIS A 171 -13.53 -10.01 -2.77
N ASP A 172 -13.09 -11.14 -3.31
CA ASP A 172 -13.97 -12.27 -3.62
C ASP A 172 -13.23 -13.61 -3.41
N ALA A 173 -13.79 -14.48 -2.59
CA ALA A 173 -13.29 -15.83 -2.32
C ALA A 173 -13.11 -16.69 -3.58
N ALA A 174 -13.77 -16.36 -4.70
CA ALA A 174 -13.54 -17.01 -6.00
C ALA A 174 -12.07 -16.95 -6.46
N TYR A 175 -11.27 -16.00 -5.95
CA TYR A 175 -9.84 -15.88 -6.25
C TYR A 175 -8.94 -16.65 -5.28
N ALA A 176 -9.46 -17.17 -4.16
CA ALA A 176 -8.68 -17.98 -3.21
C ALA A 176 -7.94 -19.20 -3.82
N PRO A 177 -8.43 -19.87 -4.89
CA PRO A 177 -7.67 -20.91 -5.56
C PRO A 177 -6.32 -20.46 -6.13
N TYR A 178 -6.10 -19.17 -6.42
CA TYR A 178 -4.78 -18.65 -6.80
C TYR A 178 -3.81 -18.73 -5.63
N LEU A 179 -4.25 -18.33 -4.43
CA LEU A 179 -3.46 -18.41 -3.20
C LEU A 179 -3.03 -19.85 -2.91
N GLY A 180 -3.95 -20.81 -2.97
CA GLY A 180 -3.60 -22.22 -2.75
C GLY A 180 -2.58 -22.78 -3.76
N ARG A 181 -2.63 -22.33 -5.02
CA ARG A 181 -1.60 -22.69 -6.02
C ARG A 181 -0.26 -22.03 -5.73
N LEU A 182 -0.26 -20.76 -5.35
CA LEU A 182 0.94 -20.02 -4.97
C LEU A 182 1.64 -20.72 -3.80
N VAL A 183 0.91 -20.90 -2.69
CA VAL A 183 1.44 -21.52 -1.46
C VAL A 183 2.07 -22.89 -1.74
N ARG A 184 1.42 -23.74 -2.54
CA ARG A 184 1.96 -25.06 -2.90
C ARG A 184 3.34 -24.96 -3.55
N ARG A 185 3.53 -24.01 -4.46
CA ARG A 185 4.80 -23.80 -5.14
C ARG A 185 5.84 -23.17 -4.23
N LEU A 186 5.43 -22.27 -3.34
CA LEU A 186 6.35 -21.63 -2.39
C LEU A 186 6.85 -22.60 -1.31
N ASN A 187 6.04 -23.57 -0.90
CA ASN A 187 6.43 -24.61 0.06
C ASN A 187 7.62 -25.47 -0.40
N GLU A 188 7.87 -25.53 -1.71
CA GLU A 188 9.01 -26.28 -2.27
C GLU A 188 10.33 -25.49 -2.22
N LEU A 189 10.29 -24.20 -1.89
CA LEU A 189 11.43 -23.29 -2.03
C LEU A 189 12.24 -23.09 -0.75
N GLY A 190 11.63 -23.30 0.42
CA GLY A 190 12.26 -23.09 1.73
C GLY A 190 12.12 -24.32 2.62
N ARG A 191 13.16 -24.62 3.41
CA ARG A 191 13.17 -25.79 4.30
C ARG A 191 12.11 -25.74 5.40
N ASP A 192 11.71 -24.52 5.80
CA ASP A 192 10.77 -24.27 6.90
C ASP A 192 9.37 -23.88 6.37
N GLY A 193 9.14 -24.08 5.06
CA GLY A 193 7.85 -23.95 4.38
C GLY A 193 7.32 -22.53 4.29
N VAL A 194 6.00 -22.41 4.34
CA VAL A 194 5.25 -21.15 4.26
C VAL A 194 4.46 -20.94 5.55
N ALA A 195 4.57 -19.75 6.15
CA ALA A 195 3.65 -19.29 7.19
C ALA A 195 2.81 -18.11 6.70
N MET A 196 1.59 -17.98 7.19
CA MET A 196 0.66 -16.94 6.74
C MET A 196 -0.15 -16.35 7.90
N ILE A 197 -0.46 -15.06 7.79
CA ILE A 197 -1.52 -14.39 8.55
C ILE A 197 -2.54 -13.75 7.58
N PRO A 198 -3.80 -13.55 7.98
CA PRO A 198 -4.76 -12.78 7.20
C PRO A 198 -4.50 -11.27 7.33
N GLY A 199 -4.87 -10.52 6.30
CA GLY A 199 -5.05 -9.07 6.33
C GLY A 199 -6.54 -8.70 6.22
N ASN A 200 -6.84 -7.41 6.19
CA ASN A 200 -8.23 -6.94 6.15
C ASN A 200 -8.95 -7.28 4.83
N HIS A 201 -8.27 -7.32 3.69
CA HIS A 201 -8.88 -7.72 2.41
C HIS A 201 -9.26 -9.20 2.38
N ASP A 202 -8.49 -10.05 3.06
CA ASP A 202 -8.83 -11.47 3.18
C ASP A 202 -10.18 -11.66 3.91
N TYR A 203 -10.46 -10.81 4.92
CA TYR A 203 -11.77 -10.74 5.57
C TYR A 203 -12.87 -10.23 4.65
N TYR A 204 -12.60 -9.21 3.83
CA TYR A 204 -13.57 -8.70 2.86
C TYR A 204 -13.91 -9.74 1.78
N ALA A 205 -12.94 -10.55 1.37
CA ALA A 205 -13.10 -11.57 0.35
C ALA A 205 -13.88 -12.81 0.85
N GLY A 206 -13.71 -13.16 2.12
CA GLY A 206 -14.20 -14.42 2.71
C GLY A 206 -13.06 -15.17 3.36
N VAL A 207 -12.71 -14.77 4.59
CA VAL A 207 -11.50 -15.25 5.28
C VAL A 207 -11.47 -16.77 5.42
N ALA A 208 -12.62 -17.42 5.62
CA ALA A 208 -12.69 -18.87 5.79
C ALA A 208 -12.17 -19.61 4.54
N GLU A 209 -12.59 -19.18 3.36
CA GLU A 209 -12.13 -19.73 2.08
C GLU A 209 -10.67 -19.39 1.80
N VAL A 210 -10.23 -18.18 2.16
CA VAL A 210 -8.83 -17.75 2.02
C VAL A 210 -7.90 -18.62 2.88
N LEU A 211 -8.21 -18.76 4.17
CA LEU A 211 -7.42 -19.59 5.09
C LEU A 211 -7.43 -21.06 4.65
N ALA A 212 -8.60 -21.60 4.28
CA ALA A 212 -8.71 -22.97 3.79
C ALA A 212 -7.89 -23.20 2.52
N ALA A 213 -7.84 -22.22 1.60
CA ALA A 213 -7.01 -22.31 0.41
C ALA A 213 -5.51 -22.29 0.72
N ALA A 214 -5.08 -21.44 1.66
CA ALA A 214 -3.70 -21.39 2.12
C ALA A 214 -3.27 -22.69 2.81
N GLU A 215 -4.07 -23.19 3.75
CA GLU A 215 -3.83 -24.47 4.44
C GLU A 215 -3.84 -25.65 3.45
N GLY A 216 -4.78 -25.67 2.50
CA GLY A 216 -4.83 -26.68 1.42
C GLY A 216 -3.66 -26.59 0.43
N GLY A 217 -2.95 -25.45 0.39
CA GLY A 217 -1.67 -25.28 -0.27
C GLY A 217 -0.48 -25.73 0.57
N GLY A 218 -0.69 -25.95 1.87
CA GLY A 218 0.31 -26.36 2.85
C GLY A 218 0.93 -25.21 3.67
N ALA A 219 0.33 -24.02 3.70
CA ALA A 219 0.80 -22.96 4.60
C ALA A 219 0.40 -23.28 6.04
N GLU A 220 1.25 -22.88 6.98
CA GLU A 220 0.87 -22.79 8.38
C GLU A 220 0.25 -21.43 8.67
N VAL A 221 -1.04 -21.42 8.99
CA VAL A 221 -1.80 -20.22 9.30
C VAL A 221 -1.65 -19.88 10.79
N LEU A 222 -1.19 -18.67 11.10
CA LEU A 222 -0.92 -18.20 12.46
C LEU A 222 -1.88 -17.07 12.86
N VAL A 223 -3.05 -17.42 13.39
CA VAL A 223 -4.02 -16.43 13.92
C VAL A 223 -3.96 -16.44 15.45
N ASN A 224 -3.32 -15.42 16.02
CA ASN A 224 -3.07 -15.28 17.46
C ASN A 224 -2.36 -16.51 18.04
N GLY A 225 -1.32 -16.96 17.35
CA GLY A 225 -0.56 -18.16 17.66
C GLY A 225 0.93 -18.00 17.32
N SER A 226 1.70 -19.02 17.63
CA SER A 226 3.13 -19.03 17.36
C SER A 226 3.66 -20.43 17.07
N ARG A 227 4.80 -20.47 16.40
CA ARG A 227 5.59 -21.68 16.17
C ARG A 227 7.07 -21.40 16.39
N LEU A 228 7.82 -22.44 16.76
CA LEU A 228 9.26 -22.35 16.93
C LEU A 228 9.97 -22.70 15.64
N ILE A 229 10.94 -21.88 15.24
CA ILE A 229 11.79 -22.09 14.07
C ILE A 229 13.22 -22.36 14.54
N GLY A 230 13.87 -23.33 13.91
CA GLY A 230 15.21 -23.81 14.28
C GLY A 230 15.17 -25.21 14.87
N ASP A 231 16.27 -25.61 15.51
CA ASP A 231 16.47 -26.98 15.98
C ASP A 231 17.19 -27.02 17.34
N ARG A 232 17.89 -28.14 17.63
CA ARG A 232 18.67 -28.30 18.87
C ARG A 232 19.81 -27.28 19.03
N GLY A 233 20.26 -26.64 17.95
CA GLY A 233 21.28 -25.59 17.97
C GLY A 233 20.76 -24.23 18.45
N GLY A 234 19.44 -24.04 18.47
CA GLY A 234 18.77 -22.84 18.91
C GLY A 234 17.52 -22.53 18.09
N GLN A 235 16.60 -21.76 18.68
CA GLN A 235 15.31 -21.44 18.08
C GLN A 235 14.95 -19.97 18.26
N PHE A 236 14.08 -19.47 17.38
CA PHE A 236 13.30 -18.25 17.58
C PHE A 236 11.81 -18.55 17.45
N ALA A 237 10.96 -17.69 17.99
CA ALA A 237 9.51 -17.78 17.85
C ALA A 237 9.04 -16.95 16.65
N LEU A 238 8.36 -17.61 15.72
CA LEU A 238 7.55 -16.95 14.70
C LEU A 238 6.13 -16.81 15.25
N VAL A 239 5.69 -15.58 15.43
CA VAL A 239 4.41 -15.22 16.07
C VAL A 239 3.52 -14.63 14.99
N GLY A 240 2.25 -15.00 14.94
CA GLY A 240 1.26 -14.39 14.05
C GLY A 240 0.04 -13.93 14.84
N ILE A 241 -0.43 -12.72 14.56
CA ILE A 241 -1.67 -12.19 15.11
C ILE A 241 -2.67 -11.89 14.00
N ASP A 242 -3.94 -11.88 14.39
CA ASP A 242 -5.05 -11.51 13.52
C ASP A 242 -4.99 -10.02 13.14
N ASP A 243 -5.73 -9.63 12.09
CA ASP A 243 -5.74 -8.24 11.61
C ASP A 243 -6.44 -7.28 12.59
N VAL A 244 -5.88 -6.07 12.70
CA VAL A 244 -6.36 -5.00 13.60
C VAL A 244 -7.75 -4.48 13.24
N TRP A 245 -8.22 -4.67 12.01
CA TRP A 245 -9.52 -4.22 11.54
C TRP A 245 -10.61 -5.28 11.61
N THR A 246 -10.29 -6.55 11.88
CA THR A 246 -11.27 -7.65 12.06
C THR A 246 -12.40 -7.25 12.99
N GLY A 247 -12.08 -6.96 14.25
CA GLY A 247 -13.08 -6.55 15.26
C GLY A 247 -13.74 -5.19 14.99
N ARG A 248 -13.07 -4.29 14.25
CA ARG A 248 -13.60 -2.95 13.93
C ARG A 248 -14.63 -2.99 12.80
N ASN A 249 -14.51 -3.96 11.90
CA ASN A 249 -15.38 -4.14 10.75
C ASN A 249 -16.54 -5.12 11.00
N GLY A 250 -16.76 -5.52 12.25
CA GLY A 250 -17.86 -6.40 12.64
C GLY A 250 -17.61 -7.88 12.39
N PHE A 251 -16.37 -8.29 12.14
CA PHE A 251 -15.97 -9.69 12.16
C PHE A 251 -15.60 -10.11 13.60
N ASP A 252 -15.85 -11.38 13.93
CA ASP A 252 -15.42 -11.95 15.19
C ASP A 252 -13.90 -12.16 15.16
N GLY A 253 -13.18 -11.65 16.17
CA GLY A 253 -11.71 -11.81 16.26
C GLY A 253 -10.99 -10.50 16.53
N GLY A 254 -9.77 -10.40 16.03
CA GLY A 254 -8.84 -9.29 16.27
C GLY A 254 -7.51 -9.72 16.88
N PRO A 255 -6.51 -8.82 16.87
CA PRO A 255 -5.15 -9.13 17.30
C PRO A 255 -5.13 -9.46 18.80
N ASP A 256 -4.47 -10.55 19.15
CA ASP A 256 -4.26 -10.98 20.53
C ASP A 256 -2.82 -11.46 20.70
N LEU A 257 -1.94 -10.52 21.01
CA LEU A 257 -0.51 -10.79 21.20
C LEU A 257 -0.24 -11.59 22.49
N ASP A 258 -1.06 -11.40 23.53
CA ASP A 258 -0.92 -12.15 24.79
C ASP A 258 -1.16 -13.63 24.56
N ARG A 259 -2.22 -13.97 23.81
CA ARG A 259 -2.51 -15.35 23.42
C ARG A 259 -1.43 -15.92 22.51
N ALA A 260 -0.95 -15.15 21.54
CA ALA A 260 0.07 -15.62 20.59
C ALA A 260 1.41 -15.93 21.28
N LEU A 261 1.73 -15.21 22.35
CA LEU A 261 2.95 -15.37 23.15
C LEU A 261 2.80 -16.34 24.34
N LEU A 262 1.60 -16.88 24.60
CA LEU A 262 1.31 -17.66 25.80
C LEU A 262 2.28 -18.83 26.04
N THR A 263 2.78 -19.45 24.97
CA THR A 263 3.71 -20.58 25.02
C THR A 263 5.15 -20.21 24.62
N VAL A 264 5.44 -18.93 24.40
CA VAL A 264 6.76 -18.46 23.96
C VAL A 264 7.58 -18.03 25.19
N PRO A 265 8.78 -18.60 25.41
CA PRO A 265 9.66 -18.15 26.49
C PRO A 265 10.00 -16.66 26.41
N ASP A 266 10.18 -16.02 27.57
CA ASP A 266 10.41 -14.57 27.67
C ASP A 266 11.74 -14.09 27.09
N ASP A 267 12.76 -14.93 27.10
CA ASP A 267 14.11 -14.66 26.61
C ASP A 267 14.35 -15.11 25.17
N MET A 268 13.36 -15.75 24.54
CA MET A 268 13.46 -16.24 23.18
C MET A 268 13.28 -15.09 22.17
N PRO A 269 14.10 -15.02 21.11
CA PRO A 269 13.89 -14.05 20.04
C PRO A 269 12.53 -14.24 19.36
N ARG A 270 11.85 -13.14 19.05
CA ARG A 270 10.47 -13.12 18.55
C ARG A 270 10.36 -12.31 17.26
N VAL A 271 9.93 -12.98 16.20
CA VAL A 271 9.55 -12.36 14.92
C VAL A 271 8.03 -12.41 14.80
N LEU A 272 7.38 -11.25 14.84
CA LEU A 272 5.94 -11.06 14.73
C LEU A 272 5.53 -10.80 13.28
N LEU A 273 4.57 -11.57 12.80
CA LEU A 273 3.78 -11.28 11.61
C LEU A 273 2.54 -10.52 12.06
N CYS A 274 2.38 -9.29 11.57
CA CYS A 274 1.19 -8.49 11.78
C CYS A 274 0.96 -7.65 10.53
N HIS A 275 -0.17 -7.84 9.85
CA HIS A 275 -0.41 -7.20 8.56
C HIS A 275 -0.31 -5.67 8.65
N ASN A 276 -0.93 -5.09 9.69
CA ASN A 276 -1.05 -3.65 9.81
C ASN A 276 0.03 -3.02 10.73
N PRO A 277 0.87 -2.11 10.23
CA PRO A 277 1.97 -1.53 11.03
C PRO A 277 1.48 -0.65 12.20
N VAL A 278 0.20 -0.26 12.24
CA VAL A 278 -0.36 0.54 13.34
C VAL A 278 -0.33 -0.17 14.68
N PHE A 279 -0.17 -1.51 14.69
CA PHE A 279 -0.05 -2.32 15.91
C PHE A 279 1.35 -2.24 16.54
N PHE A 280 2.37 -1.80 15.79
CA PHE A 280 3.76 -1.81 16.25
C PHE A 280 4.00 -1.09 17.59
N PRO A 281 3.36 0.05 17.90
CA PRO A 281 3.44 0.67 19.24
C PRO A 281 3.06 -0.25 20.40
N GLU A 282 2.14 -1.20 20.19
CA GLU A 282 1.67 -2.15 21.19
C GLU A 282 2.59 -3.38 21.30
N ALA A 283 3.16 -3.81 20.16
CA ALA A 283 4.13 -4.90 20.11
C ALA A 283 5.54 -4.51 20.58
N ALA A 284 5.91 -3.23 20.46
CA ALA A 284 7.25 -2.73 20.76
C ALA A 284 7.66 -3.04 22.21
N GLY A 285 8.86 -3.58 22.39
CA GLY A 285 9.41 -4.07 23.65
C GLY A 285 8.96 -5.49 24.04
N ARG A 286 8.06 -6.11 23.28
CA ARG A 286 7.58 -7.49 23.50
C ARG A 286 8.04 -8.48 22.44
N VAL A 287 8.46 -7.96 21.28
CA VAL A 287 8.98 -8.70 20.13
C VAL A 287 10.24 -8.00 19.60
N ASP A 288 11.11 -8.71 18.88
CA ASP A 288 12.35 -8.13 18.37
C ASP A 288 12.17 -7.53 16.96
N LEU A 289 11.33 -8.18 16.15
CA LEU A 289 11.03 -7.78 14.78
C LEU A 289 9.54 -7.96 14.49
N GLN A 290 8.89 -6.95 13.93
CA GLN A 290 7.56 -7.03 13.34
C GLN A 290 7.65 -6.90 11.82
N LEU A 291 6.98 -7.79 11.09
CA LEU A 291 6.83 -7.77 9.64
C LEU A 291 5.40 -7.39 9.29
N SER A 292 5.24 -6.28 8.55
CA SER A 292 3.95 -5.72 8.14
C SER A 292 3.92 -5.40 6.65
N GLY A 293 2.71 -5.23 6.12
CA GLY A 293 2.43 -4.74 4.77
C GLY A 293 1.45 -3.57 4.84
N HIS A 294 0.28 -3.72 4.21
CA HIS A 294 -0.92 -2.87 4.31
C HIS A 294 -0.85 -1.51 3.61
N THR A 295 0.31 -0.88 3.58
CA THR A 295 0.46 0.51 3.14
C THR A 295 0.69 0.64 1.63
N HIS A 296 1.06 -0.45 0.96
CA HIS A 296 1.56 -0.49 -0.41
C HIS A 296 2.73 0.49 -0.71
N GLY A 297 3.41 0.98 0.33
CA GLY A 297 4.38 2.08 0.21
C GLY A 297 3.78 3.37 -0.35
N GLY A 298 2.45 3.54 -0.30
CA GLY A 298 1.75 4.67 -0.92
C GLY A 298 1.45 4.53 -2.41
N GLN A 299 1.55 3.32 -3.00
CA GLN A 299 1.21 2.84 -4.37
C GLN A 299 1.44 3.79 -5.57
N VAL A 300 0.94 5.01 -5.52
CA VAL A 300 1.13 6.10 -6.49
C VAL A 300 1.84 7.30 -5.83
N ASN A 301 3.17 7.28 -5.89
CA ASN A 301 4.08 8.35 -5.46
C ASN A 301 4.68 9.06 -6.68
N LEU A 302 4.43 10.38 -6.81
CA LEU A 302 5.04 11.18 -7.87
C LEU A 302 6.32 11.89 -7.39
N VAL A 303 6.18 12.84 -6.47
CA VAL A 303 7.28 13.71 -5.96
C VAL A 303 7.35 13.71 -4.43
N VAL A 304 6.21 13.51 -3.78
CA VAL A 304 6.06 13.33 -2.33
C VAL A 304 5.23 12.08 -2.12
N ASN A 305 5.41 11.41 -0.99
CA ASN A 305 4.59 10.27 -0.58
C ASN A 305 3.50 10.78 0.37
N PRO A 306 2.23 10.94 -0.08
CA PRO A 306 1.17 11.46 0.78
C PRO A 306 0.88 10.53 1.97
N ALA A 307 1.18 9.23 1.83
CA ALA A 307 0.96 8.23 2.87
C ALA A 307 1.72 8.56 4.16
N GLU A 308 2.89 9.20 4.07
CA GLU A 308 3.70 9.60 5.23
C GLU A 308 2.96 10.59 6.15
N VAL A 309 2.05 11.37 5.59
CA VAL A 309 1.30 12.40 6.33
C VAL A 309 -0.04 11.87 6.84
N VAL A 310 -0.67 10.96 6.09
CA VAL A 310 -2.03 10.50 6.40
C VAL A 310 -2.07 9.20 7.21
N LEU A 311 -1.04 8.36 7.11
CA LEU A 311 -0.99 7.11 7.85
C LEU A 311 -0.59 7.34 9.31
N PRO A 312 -1.24 6.64 10.26
CA PRO A 312 -0.87 6.74 11.66
C PRO A 312 0.63 6.45 11.85
N TYR A 313 1.30 7.29 12.64
CA TYR A 313 2.73 7.20 12.97
C TYR A 313 3.71 7.35 11.80
N GLY A 314 3.23 7.56 10.56
CA GLY A 314 4.09 7.71 9.38
C GLY A 314 4.78 6.42 8.93
N TYR A 315 4.29 5.25 9.36
CA TYR A 315 4.82 3.96 8.89
C TYR A 315 4.34 3.69 7.48
N VAL A 316 5.25 3.80 6.49
CA VAL A 316 4.91 3.66 5.07
C VAL A 316 5.66 2.53 4.41
N ALA A 317 6.98 2.50 4.52
CA ALA A 317 7.83 1.49 3.90
C ALA A 317 9.18 1.40 4.63
N GLY A 318 9.81 0.23 4.61
CA GLY A 318 11.15 0.01 5.14
C GLY A 318 11.20 -0.15 6.66
N LEU A 319 12.37 0.12 7.24
CA LEU A 319 12.67 -0.12 8.66
C LEU A 319 12.28 1.06 9.55
N TYR A 320 11.71 0.74 10.71
CA TYR A 320 11.44 1.66 11.81
C TYR A 320 11.86 1.01 13.13
N GLU A 321 12.23 1.81 14.12
CA GLU A 321 12.62 1.32 15.43
C GLU A 321 11.80 1.96 16.53
N ARG A 322 11.42 1.16 17.53
CA ARG A 322 10.74 1.65 18.75
C ARG A 322 10.98 0.70 19.90
N GLY A 323 11.46 1.24 21.02
CA GLY A 323 11.55 0.49 22.27
C GLY A 323 12.43 -0.77 22.21
N GLY A 324 13.47 -0.76 21.36
CA GLY A 324 14.34 -1.93 21.14
C GLY A 324 13.79 -2.94 20.13
N SER A 325 12.58 -2.74 19.62
CA SER A 325 12.00 -3.54 18.54
C SER A 325 12.21 -2.87 17.19
N THR A 326 12.24 -3.70 16.15
CA THR A 326 12.29 -3.28 14.76
C THR A 326 10.95 -3.57 14.07
N LEU A 327 10.48 -2.65 13.23
CA LEU A 327 9.36 -2.85 12.31
C LEU A 327 9.90 -2.81 10.89
N TYR A 328 9.49 -3.75 10.06
CA TYR A 328 9.64 -3.69 8.62
C TYR A 328 8.28 -3.57 7.94
N VAL A 329 8.09 -2.55 7.11
CA VAL A 329 6.89 -2.36 6.30
C VAL A 329 7.19 -2.66 4.84
N ASN A 330 6.68 -3.78 4.35
CA ASN A 330 6.76 -4.21 2.96
C ASN A 330 5.81 -3.36 2.10
N ARG A 331 6.25 -2.99 0.89
CA ARG A 331 5.48 -2.11 -0.03
C ARG A 331 4.41 -2.84 -0.83
N GLY A 332 4.14 -4.10 -0.54
CA GLY A 332 3.20 -4.96 -1.23
C GLY A 332 3.70 -5.46 -2.58
N PHE A 333 3.23 -6.64 -2.98
CA PHE A 333 3.58 -7.27 -4.25
C PHE A 333 2.57 -6.91 -5.37
N GLY A 334 1.29 -6.90 -5.03
CA GLY A 334 0.19 -6.65 -5.97
C GLY A 334 -0.27 -5.20 -5.98
N THR A 335 -1.51 -4.98 -6.38
CA THR A 335 -2.14 -3.65 -6.39
C THR A 335 -3.52 -3.72 -5.76
N ALA A 336 -3.83 -2.82 -4.85
CA ALA A 336 -5.19 -2.61 -4.34
C ALA A 336 -5.89 -1.51 -5.13
N GLY A 337 -7.16 -1.70 -5.49
CA GLY A 337 -7.93 -0.72 -6.26
C GLY A 337 -7.42 -0.55 -7.70
N PRO A 338 -7.10 0.68 -8.16
CA PRO A 338 -6.57 0.89 -9.51
C PRO A 338 -5.26 0.11 -9.73
N PRO A 339 -5.13 -0.67 -10.81
CA PRO A 339 -3.95 -1.49 -11.05
C PRO A 339 -2.80 -0.61 -11.57
N SER A 340 -2.20 0.20 -10.71
CA SER A 340 -1.15 1.15 -11.08
C SER A 340 -0.18 1.32 -9.92
N ARG A 341 1.13 1.24 -10.20
CA ARG A 341 2.19 1.59 -9.26
C ARG A 341 3.14 2.62 -9.85
N VAL A 342 3.35 3.72 -9.14
CA VAL A 342 4.29 4.78 -9.55
C VAL A 342 5.11 5.15 -8.32
N GLY A 343 6.45 5.14 -8.42
CA GLY A 343 7.32 5.46 -7.27
C GLY A 343 7.16 4.54 -6.05
N SER A 344 6.52 3.38 -6.21
CA SER A 344 6.44 2.29 -5.23
C SER A 344 6.42 0.94 -5.97
N PRO A 345 7.55 0.50 -6.54
CA PRO A 345 7.63 -0.79 -7.26
C PRO A 345 7.13 -1.96 -6.39
N PRO A 346 6.52 -3.01 -6.94
CA PRO A 346 6.25 -4.23 -6.16
C PRO A 346 7.46 -4.76 -5.42
N GLU A 347 7.26 -5.28 -4.20
CA GLU A 347 8.38 -5.72 -3.34
C GLU A 347 8.27 -7.18 -2.90
N ILE A 348 9.42 -7.87 -2.97
CA ILE A 348 9.70 -9.10 -2.26
C ILE A 348 10.84 -8.79 -1.28
N THR A 349 10.64 -8.97 0.01
CA THR A 349 11.69 -8.67 1.00
C THR A 349 12.40 -9.95 1.40
N LYS A 350 13.72 -9.98 1.32
CA LYS A 350 14.56 -11.00 1.93
C LYS A 350 15.18 -10.43 3.19
N LEU A 351 14.59 -10.78 4.33
CA LEU A 351 15.14 -10.43 5.63
C LEU A 351 16.20 -11.44 6.04
N ILE A 352 17.38 -10.95 6.40
CA ILE A 352 18.52 -11.76 6.83
C ILE A 352 18.70 -11.50 8.32
N LEU A 353 18.34 -12.47 9.15
CA LEU A 353 18.48 -12.35 10.59
C LEU A 353 19.96 -12.44 10.96
N THR A 354 20.47 -11.44 11.68
CA THR A 354 21.86 -11.42 12.14
C THR A 354 21.90 -11.41 13.66
N ALA A 355 22.78 -12.21 14.26
CA ALA A 355 22.93 -12.23 15.72
C ALA A 355 23.55 -10.90 16.21
N ALA A 356 22.89 -10.26 17.17
CA ALA A 356 23.27 -8.94 17.72
C ALA A 356 23.98 -9.03 19.09
#